data_AF-A0A922WX38-F1
#
_entry.id   AF-A0A922WX38-F1
#
_cell.length_a   1.000
_cell.length_b   1.000
_cell.length_c   1.000
_cell.angle_alpha   90.00
_cell.angle_beta   90.00
_cell.angle_gamma   90.00
#
_symmetry.space_group_name_H-M   'P 1'
#
loop_
_entity.id
_entity.type
_entity.pdbx_description
1 polymer ?
#
loop_
_entity_poly.entity_id
_entity_poly.type
_entity_poly.pdbx_seq_one_letter_code
_entity_poly.pdbx_strand_id
1 'polypeptide(L)'
;MQIGTIYLVGAGPGPVDLLTLRAARLIERAEVIVHDGLIGPAILGLARGDARLISVAKQRARHTLPQEDINALLVREALAGRDVVR
;
A
#
# COMPACT_ATOMS: atom_id res chain seq x y z
N MET A 1 10.75 5.25 20.54
CA MET A 1 9.76 4.75 19.56
C MET A 1 10.44 4.79 18.20
N GLN A 2 10.43 3.70 17.45
CA GLN A 2 11.03 3.65 16.12
C GLN A 2 9.99 4.14 15.11
N ILE A 3 10.35 5.10 14.25
CA ILE A 3 9.49 5.58 13.17
C ILE A 3 9.61 4.61 12.00
N GLY A 4 8.48 4.17 11.45
CA GLY A 4 8.43 3.29 10.29
C GLY A 4 8.75 4.02 8.98
N THR A 5 9.03 3.26 7.94
CA THR A 5 9.38 3.80 6.62
C THR A 5 8.18 3.72 5.67
N ILE A 6 7.94 4.80 4.92
CA ILE A 6 6.95 4.81 3.84
C ILE A 6 7.69 4.51 2.53
N TYR A 7 7.32 3.42 1.86
CA TYR A 7 7.82 3.03 0.56
C TYR A 7 6.76 3.32 -0.51
N LEU A 8 7.08 4.23 -1.44
CA LEU A 8 6.26 4.43 -2.65
C LEU A 8 6.69 3.40 -3.70
N VAL A 9 5.82 2.46 -4.03
CA VAL A 9 6.14 1.30 -4.85
C VAL A 9 5.30 1.29 -6.13
N GLY A 10 5.97 1.29 -7.27
CA GLY A 10 5.31 1.08 -8.56
C GLY A 10 4.90 -0.40 -8.72
N ALA A 11 3.59 -0.64 -8.89
CA ALA A 11 3.04 -1.98 -9.09
C ALA A 11 3.11 -2.51 -10.54
N GLY A 12 3.60 -1.68 -11.47
CA GLY A 12 3.60 -2.01 -12.90
C GLY A 12 2.19 -1.93 -13.53
N PRO A 13 2.02 -2.43 -14.77
CA PRO A 13 0.77 -2.28 -15.52
C PRO A 13 -0.31 -3.33 -15.18
N GLY A 14 -0.04 -4.27 -14.26
CA GLY A 14 -1.03 -5.25 -13.80
C GLY A 14 -0.48 -6.65 -13.53
N PRO A 15 0.20 -7.30 -14.51
CA PRO A 15 0.79 -8.62 -14.32
C PRO A 15 1.80 -8.63 -13.15
N VAL A 16 1.69 -9.63 -12.29
CA VAL A 16 2.49 -9.75 -11.05
C VAL A 16 3.98 -9.97 -11.34
N ASP A 17 4.30 -10.60 -12.46
CA ASP A 17 5.66 -10.88 -12.94
C ASP A 17 6.37 -9.64 -13.51
N LEU A 18 5.66 -8.53 -13.69
CA LEU A 18 6.25 -7.23 -14.05
C LEU A 18 6.65 -6.39 -12.83
N LEU A 19 6.44 -6.89 -11.60
CA LEU A 19 6.98 -6.26 -10.40
C LEU A 19 8.52 -6.33 -10.40
N THR A 20 9.14 -5.26 -9.95
CA THR A 20 10.57 -5.34 -9.60
C THR A 20 10.74 -6.29 -8.40
N LEU A 21 11.90 -6.96 -8.33
CA LEU A 21 12.21 -7.83 -7.18
C LEU A 21 12.16 -7.09 -5.84
N ARG A 22 12.49 -5.78 -5.83
CA ARG A 22 12.38 -4.95 -4.63
C ARG A 22 10.92 -4.67 -4.26
N ALA A 23 10.06 -4.40 -5.23
CA ALA A 23 8.63 -4.18 -5.01
C ALA A 23 7.97 -5.43 -4.39
N ALA A 24 8.18 -6.60 -4.98
CA ALA A 24 7.65 -7.87 -4.46
C ALA A 24 8.08 -8.11 -3.00
N ARG A 25 9.38 -7.96 -2.70
CA ARG A 25 9.91 -8.14 -1.33
C ARG A 25 9.35 -7.14 -0.32
N LEU A 26 9.07 -5.91 -0.74
CA LEU A 26 8.45 -4.91 0.13
C LEU A 26 6.99 -5.26 0.41
N ILE A 27 6.23 -5.65 -0.62
CA ILE A 27 4.83 -6.08 -0.49
C ILE A 27 4.71 -7.30 0.44
N GLU A 28 5.59 -8.30 0.26
CA GLU A 28 5.61 -9.52 1.10
C GLU A 28 5.86 -9.23 2.58
N ARG A 29 6.58 -8.15 2.92
CA ARG A 29 7.00 -7.84 4.30
C ARG A 29 6.16 -6.76 4.96
N ALA A 30 5.42 -5.97 4.19
CA ALA A 30 4.70 -4.80 4.68
C ALA A 30 3.64 -5.16 5.73
N GLU A 31 3.64 -4.42 6.84
CA GLU A 31 2.58 -4.50 7.85
C GLU A 31 1.31 -3.78 7.39
N VAL A 32 1.49 -2.69 6.64
CA VAL A 32 0.40 -1.89 6.09
C VAL A 32 0.64 -1.67 4.59
N ILE A 33 -0.36 -1.98 3.77
CA ILE A 33 -0.36 -1.69 2.34
C ILE A 33 -1.55 -0.77 2.06
N VAL A 34 -1.26 0.43 1.61
CA VAL A 34 -2.26 1.38 1.11
C VAL A 34 -2.25 1.29 -0.42
N HIS A 35 -3.38 1.00 -1.05
CA HIS A 35 -3.42 0.81 -2.50
C HIS A 35 -4.66 1.47 -3.12
N ASP A 36 -4.57 1.83 -4.41
CA ASP A 36 -5.72 2.30 -5.16
C ASP A 36 -6.43 1.16 -5.90
N GLY A 37 -7.43 1.52 -6.71
CA GLY A 37 -8.31 0.57 -7.40
C GLY A 37 -7.69 -0.06 -8.65
N LEU A 38 -6.48 0.33 -9.06
CA LEU A 38 -5.80 -0.26 -10.22
C LEU A 38 -5.01 -1.52 -9.85
N ILE A 39 -4.79 -1.75 -8.56
CA ILE A 39 -4.01 -2.90 -8.08
C ILE A 39 -4.89 -4.16 -8.09
N GLY A 40 -4.49 -5.14 -8.89
CA GLY A 40 -5.19 -6.41 -9.02
C GLY A 40 -4.95 -7.37 -7.84
N PRO A 41 -5.81 -8.39 -7.68
CA PRO A 41 -5.73 -9.34 -6.57
C PRO A 41 -4.46 -10.19 -6.57
N ALA A 42 -3.85 -10.44 -7.74
CA ALA A 42 -2.59 -11.18 -7.82
C ALA A 42 -1.42 -10.47 -7.12
N ILE A 43 -1.36 -9.13 -7.20
CA ILE A 43 -0.34 -8.33 -6.53
C ILE A 43 -0.64 -8.25 -5.02
N LEU A 44 -1.90 -8.01 -4.65
CA LEU A 44 -2.31 -7.98 -3.24
C LEU A 44 -2.14 -9.35 -2.55
N GLY A 45 -2.24 -10.44 -3.30
CA GLY A 45 -2.02 -11.80 -2.81
C GLY A 45 -0.57 -12.10 -2.44
N LEU A 46 0.40 -11.25 -2.80
CA LEU A 46 1.78 -11.36 -2.32
C LEU A 46 1.93 -10.85 -0.88
N ALA A 47 0.98 -10.08 -0.38
CA ALA A 47 1.04 -9.55 0.97
C ALA A 47 1.04 -10.68 2.02
N ARG A 48 1.78 -10.48 3.11
CA ARG A 48 1.71 -11.35 4.29
C ARG A 48 0.27 -11.44 4.82
N GLY A 49 -0.10 -12.60 5.36
CA GLY A 49 -1.49 -12.91 5.74
C GLY A 49 -2.09 -12.02 6.85
N ASP A 50 -1.25 -11.35 7.63
CA ASP A 50 -1.61 -10.39 8.69
C ASP A 50 -1.39 -8.92 8.27
N ALA A 51 -1.05 -8.65 7.01
CA ALA A 51 -0.95 -7.29 6.49
C ALA A 51 -2.32 -6.60 6.53
N ARG A 52 -2.33 -5.34 6.95
CA ARG A 52 -3.51 -4.47 6.82
C ARG A 52 -3.55 -3.88 5.42
N LEU A 53 -4.51 -4.34 4.61
CA LEU A 53 -4.77 -3.82 3.26
C LEU A 53 -5.81 -2.69 3.34
N ILE A 54 -5.42 -1.49 2.93
CA ILE A 54 -6.26 -0.29 2.96
C ILE A 54 -6.47 0.22 1.53
N SER A 55 -7.67 0.03 1.01
CA SER A 55 -8.04 0.56 -0.31
C SER A 55 -8.42 2.04 -0.21
N VAL A 56 -7.75 2.89 -0.99
CA VAL A 56 -8.08 4.32 -1.19
C VAL A 56 -8.77 4.56 -2.54
N ALA A 57 -9.23 3.49 -3.19
CA ALA A 57 -9.94 3.56 -4.46
C ALA A 57 -11.24 4.37 -4.36
N LYS A 58 -11.59 5.05 -5.46
CA LYS A 58 -12.86 5.77 -5.59
C LYS A 58 -14.03 4.80 -5.53
N GLN A 59 -14.76 4.75 -4.42
CA GLN A 59 -16.11 4.19 -4.44
C GLN A 59 -17.00 5.16 -5.23
N ARG A 60 -17.62 4.68 -6.31
CA ARG A 60 -18.39 5.46 -7.31
C ARG A 60 -19.47 6.44 -6.77
N ALA A 61 -19.75 6.46 -5.47
CA ALA A 61 -20.75 7.31 -4.84
C ALA A 61 -20.24 8.10 -3.62
N ARG A 62 -18.96 8.04 -3.26
CA ARG A 62 -18.39 8.78 -2.13
C ARG A 62 -17.18 9.57 -2.57
N HIS A 63 -17.13 10.81 -2.10
CA HIS A 63 -16.00 11.73 -2.22
C HIS A 63 -14.68 10.96 -2.17
N THR A 64 -13.87 11.10 -3.23
CA THR A 64 -12.48 10.64 -3.24
C THR A 64 -11.84 11.07 -1.93
N LEU A 65 -11.19 10.17 -1.19
CA LEU A 65 -10.32 10.58 -0.08
C LEU A 65 -9.37 11.63 -0.66
N PRO A 66 -9.43 12.90 -0.20
CA PRO A 66 -8.47 13.92 -0.59
C PRO A 66 -7.05 13.37 -0.48
N GLN A 67 -6.17 13.80 -1.38
CA GLN A 67 -4.77 13.37 -1.33
C GLN A 67 -4.13 13.66 0.04
N GLU A 68 -4.56 14.74 0.69
CA GLU A 68 -4.17 15.12 2.05
C GLU A 68 -4.52 14.05 3.09
N ASP A 69 -5.70 13.43 2.99
CA ASP A 69 -6.13 12.38 3.92
C ASP A 69 -5.35 11.07 3.68
N ILE A 70 -5.02 10.76 2.42
CA ILE A 70 -4.14 9.63 2.08
C ILE A 70 -2.75 9.88 2.69
N ASN A 71 -2.20 11.09 2.52
CA ASN A 71 -0.91 11.46 3.08
C ASN A 71 -0.94 11.39 4.62
N ALA A 72 -1.99 11.88 5.26
CA ALA A 72 -2.18 11.82 6.71
C ALA A 72 -2.26 10.38 7.21
N LEU A 73 -2.95 9.50 6.49
CA LEU A 73 -2.99 8.06 6.77
C LEU A 73 -1.58 7.44 6.75
N LEU A 74 -0.80 7.69 5.69
CA LEU A 74 0.56 7.15 5.55
C LEU A 74 1.46 7.61 6.71
N VAL A 75 1.45 8.92 7.00
CA VAL A 75 2.24 9.50 8.09
C VAL A 75 1.82 8.94 9.44
N ARG A 76 0.52 8.80 9.69
CA ARG A 76 0.01 8.23 10.96
C ARG A 76 0.51 6.81 11.20
N GLU A 77 0.44 5.94 10.19
CA GLU A 77 0.88 4.54 10.33
C GLU A 77 2.40 4.45 10.51
N ALA A 78 3.18 5.27 9.79
CA ALA A 78 4.63 5.35 9.96
C ALA A 78 5.04 5.88 11.34
N LEU A 79 4.36 6.92 11.86
CA LEU A 79 4.59 7.43 13.22
C LEU A 79 4.20 6.41 14.31
N ALA A 80 3.29 5.48 14.01
CA ALA A 80 2.97 4.35 14.87
C ALA A 80 4.01 3.22 14.79
N GLY A 81 5.10 3.41 14.05
CA GLY A 81 6.25 2.50 13.94
C GLY A 81 6.10 1.39 12.90
N ARG A 82 5.15 1.50 11.99
CA ARG A 82 4.85 0.48 10.97
C ARG A 82 5.49 0.86 9.65
N ASP A 83 6.12 -0.10 8.99
CA ASP A 83 6.52 0.09 7.60
C ASP A 83 5.28 0.03 6.70
N VAL A 84 5.16 1.03 5.83
CA VAL A 84 3.99 1.23 4.97
C VAL A 84 4.41 1.15 3.51
N VAL A 85 3.71 0.36 2.71
CA VAL A 85 3.83 0.36 1.25
C VAL A 85 2.65 1.11 0.64
N ARG A 86 2.92 2.03 -0.29
CA ARG A 86 1.90 2.79 -1.04
C ARG A 86 2.06 2.60 -2.54
#